data_AF-A0A397V5L0-F1
#
_entry.id   AF-A0A397V5L0-F1
#
_cell.length_a   1.000
_cell.length_b   1.000
_cell.length_c   1.000
_cell.angle_alpha   90.00
_cell.angle_beta   90.00
_cell.angle_gamma   90.00
#
_symmetry.space_group_name_H-M   'P 1'
#
loop_
_entity.id
_entity.type
_entity.pdbx_description
1 polymer ?
#
loop_
_entity_poly.entity_id
_entity_poly.type
_entity_poly.pdbx_seq_one_letter_code
_entity_poly.pdbx_strand_id
1 'polypeptide(L)'
;MICNGLRPKFAPGTPDCYVELANHCMNSDPDKRPNVNEIITKLDECIVKNEGENRIRKQFLENDEINKTLPSITEKLNNIYTSKPNNISEIQAKFSKSANIEVQNDIY
;
A
#
# COMPACT_ATOMS: atom_id res chain seq x y z
N MET A 1 -7.44 -6.07 -4.20
CA MET A 1 -6.49 -7.14 -4.57
C MET A 1 -5.34 -6.49 -5.31
N ILE A 2 -4.08 -6.82 -4.99
CA ILE A 2 -2.95 -6.34 -5.78
C ILE A 2 -2.75 -7.32 -6.94
N CYS A 3 -2.77 -6.82 -8.17
CA CYS A 3 -2.52 -7.63 -9.36
C CYS A 3 -1.16 -8.33 -9.21
N ASN A 4 -1.13 -9.65 -9.41
CA ASN A 4 0.05 -10.52 -9.29
C ASN A 4 0.64 -10.67 -7.88
N GLY A 5 -0.04 -10.19 -6.83
CA GLY A 5 0.35 -10.50 -5.44
C GLY A 5 1.69 -9.90 -4.99
N LEU A 6 2.37 -9.11 -5.82
CA LEU A 6 3.64 -8.47 -5.47
C LEU A 6 3.45 -7.50 -4.28
N ARG A 7 4.46 -7.42 -3.42
CA ARG A 7 4.51 -6.52 -2.27
C ARG A 7 5.88 -5.83 -2.22
N PRO A 8 5.97 -4.60 -1.69
CA PRO A 8 7.26 -3.96 -1.46
C PRO A 8 8.15 -4.82 -0.56
N LYS A 9 9.46 -4.79 -0.82
CA LYS A 9 10.44 -5.33 0.11
C LYS A 9 10.68 -4.31 1.23
N PHE A 10 10.91 -4.79 2.44
CA PHE A 10 11.31 -3.94 3.57
C PHE A 10 12.78 -3.56 3.46
N ALA A 11 13.10 -2.34 3.90
CA ALA A 11 14.49 -1.88 3.93
C ALA A 11 15.27 -2.60 5.05
N PRO A 12 16.58 -2.83 4.86
CA PRO A 12 17.44 -3.34 5.94
C PRO A 12 17.34 -2.46 7.19
N GLY A 13 17.27 -3.08 8.37
CA GLY A 13 17.13 -2.34 9.64
C GLY A 13 15.70 -1.92 9.99
N THR A 14 14.70 -2.23 9.16
CA THR A 14 13.28 -2.09 9.57
C THR A 14 13.01 -3.00 10.78
N PRO A 15 12.40 -2.50 11.87
CA PRO A 15 12.09 -3.33 13.05
C PRO A 15 11.20 -4.53 12.70
N ASP A 16 11.55 -5.73 13.19
CA ASP A 16 10.84 -6.98 12.87
C ASP A 16 9.34 -6.92 13.22
N CYS A 17 9.01 -6.33 14.37
CA CYS A 17 7.61 -6.16 14.77
C CYS A 17 6.79 -5.29 13.81
N TYR A 18 7.43 -4.32 13.15
CA TYR A 18 6.79 -3.53 12.11
C TYR A 18 6.62 -4.34 10.82
N VAL A 19 7.62 -5.13 10.44
CA VAL A 19 7.55 -6.04 9.27
C VAL A 19 6.40 -7.04 9.42
N GLU A 20 6.26 -7.66 10.59
CA GLU A 20 5.16 -8.58 10.88
C GLU A 20 3.79 -7.90 10.77
N LEU A 21 3.64 -6.72 11.39
CA LEU A 21 2.39 -5.95 11.32
C LEU A 21 2.04 -5.56 9.89
N ALA A 22 3.01 -5.04 9.12
CA ALA A 22 2.82 -4.65 7.73
C ALA A 22 2.41 -5.85 6.85
N ASN A 23 3.00 -7.03 7.06
CA ASN A 23 2.61 -8.25 6.37
C ASN A 23 1.16 -8.66 6.66
N HIS A 24 0.71 -8.56 7.92
CA HIS A 24 -0.69 -8.79 8.29
C HIS A 24 -1.64 -7.80 7.61
N CYS A 25 -1.31 -6.51 7.61
CA CYS A 25 -2.09 -5.47 6.93
C CYS A 25 -2.19 -5.68 5.41
N MET A 26 -1.13 -6.22 4.80
CA MET A 26 -1.03 -6.46 3.36
C MET A 26 -1.49 -7.86 2.93
N ASN A 27 -2.17 -8.60 3.82
CA ASN A 27 -2.65 -9.95 3.52
C ASN A 27 -3.57 -9.95 2.29
N SER A 28 -3.36 -10.93 1.41
CA SER A 28 -4.17 -11.11 0.19
C SER A 28 -5.61 -11.47 0.53
N ASP A 29 -5.81 -12.19 1.63
CA ASP A 29 -7.11 -12.49 2.21
C ASP A 29 -7.60 -11.28 3.04
N PRO A 30 -8.71 -10.61 2.65
CA PRO A 30 -9.25 -9.47 3.38
C PRO A 30 -9.64 -9.80 4.82
N ASP A 31 -10.11 -11.02 5.08
CA ASP A 31 -10.61 -11.42 6.41
C ASP A 31 -9.46 -11.65 7.40
N LYS A 32 -8.25 -11.86 6.89
CA LYS A 32 -7.02 -11.98 7.70
C LYS A 32 -6.35 -10.63 8.01
N ARG A 33 -6.90 -9.53 7.50
CA ARG A 33 -6.35 -8.20 7.77
C ARG A 33 -6.80 -7.76 9.16
N PRO A 34 -5.89 -7.21 9.98
CA PRO A 34 -6.23 -6.72 11.29
C PRO A 34 -7.15 -5.50 11.19
N ASN A 35 -8.04 -5.35 12.16
CA ASN A 35 -8.81 -4.13 12.35
C ASN A 35 -7.95 -3.04 13.03
N VAL A 36 -8.48 -1.82 13.08
CA VAL A 36 -7.74 -0.66 13.62
C VAL A 36 -7.28 -0.87 15.07
N ASN A 37 -8.10 -1.51 15.92
CA ASN A 37 -7.73 -1.74 17.31
C ASN A 37 -6.58 -2.74 17.42
N GLU A 38 -6.60 -3.82 16.63
CA GLU A 38 -5.51 -4.80 16.58
C GLU A 38 -4.21 -4.17 16.06
N ILE A 39 -4.30 -3.25 15.10
CA ILE A 39 -3.15 -2.50 14.60
C ILE A 39 -2.55 -1.63 15.71
N ILE A 40 -3.38 -0.87 16.44
CA ILE A 40 -2.93 -0.01 17.54
C ILE A 40 -2.24 -0.86 18.61
N THR A 41 -2.88 -1.94 19.06
CA THR A 41 -2.30 -2.84 20.07
C THR A 41 -0.96 -3.41 19.62
N LYS A 42 -0.85 -3.90 18.38
CA LYS A 42 0.42 -4.42 17.86
C LYS A 42 1.51 -3.34 17.73
N LEU A 43 1.13 -2.11 17.42
CA LEU A 43 2.07 -0.99 17.33
C LEU A 43 2.59 -0.61 18.71
N ASP A 44 1.72 -0.53 19.72
CA ASP A 44 2.10 -0.27 21.11
C ASP A 44 3.03 -1.37 21.64
N GLU A 45 2.70 -2.63 21.39
CA GLU A 45 3.57 -3.76 21.72
C GLU A 45 4.93 -3.67 21.03
N CYS A 46 4.96 -3.27 19.76
CA CYS A 46 6.19 -3.09 19.00
C CYS A 46 7.07 -2.02 19.66
N ILE A 47 6.49 -0.89 20.06
CA ILE A 47 7.19 0.19 20.78
C ILE A 47 7.73 -0.29 22.13
N VAL A 48 6.92 -0.97 22.93
CA VAL A 48 7.32 -1.46 24.26
C VAL A 48 8.44 -2.51 24.16
N LYS A 49 8.32 -3.48 23.25
CA LYS A 49 9.34 -4.54 23.03
C LYS A 49 10.70 -3.98 22.61
N ASN A 50 10.73 -2.79 22.03
CA ASN A 50 11.94 -2.11 21.58
C ASN A 50 12.45 -1.07 22.59
N GLU A 51 12.23 -1.24 23.90
CA GLU A 51 12.70 -0.30 24.93
C GLU A 51 12.16 1.13 24.75
N GLY A 52 11.00 1.28 24.10
CA GLY A 52 10.32 2.54 23.83
C GLY A 52 10.63 3.15 22.46
N GLU A 53 10.03 4.32 22.19
CA GLU A 53 10.13 5.02 20.90
C GLU A 53 11.57 5.28 20.46
N ASN A 54 12.51 5.42 21.40
CA ASN A 54 13.90 5.79 21.12
C ASN A 54 14.65 4.78 20.24
N ARG A 55 14.49 3.47 20.46
CA ARG A 55 15.22 2.46 19.67
C ARG A 55 14.64 2.28 18.28
N ILE A 56 13.30 2.26 18.17
CA ILE A 56 12.61 2.20 16.87
C ILE A 56 12.93 3.45 16.06
N ARG A 57 12.84 4.63 16.67
CA ARG A 57 13.21 5.89 16.03
C ARG A 57 14.66 5.86 15.55
N LYS A 58 15.58 5.34 16.36
CA LYS A 58 16.99 5.19 15.97
C LYS A 58 17.17 4.26 14.76
N GLN A 59 16.47 3.13 14.73
CA GLN A 59 16.49 2.20 13.58
C GLN A 59 15.99 2.87 12.29
N PHE A 60 14.90 3.63 12.35
CA PHE A 60 14.40 4.36 11.19
C PHE A 60 15.36 5.47 10.74
N LEU A 61 15.92 6.24 11.68
CA LEU A 61 16.90 7.27 11.36
C LEU A 61 18.17 6.68 10.73
N GLU A 62 18.70 5.58 11.27
CA GLU A 62 19.86 4.88 10.71
C GLU A 62 19.58 4.37 9.29
N ASN A 63 18.39 3.79 9.06
CA ASN A 63 17.99 3.36 7.73
C ASN A 63 17.87 4.53 6.75
N ASP A 64 17.33 5.68 7.16
CA ASP A 64 17.25 6.87 6.32
C ASP A 64 18.64 7.39 5.92
N GLU A 65 19.62 7.37 6.83
CA GLU A 65 21.01 7.73 6.52
C GLU A 65 21.68 6.72 5.57
N ILE A 66 21.40 5.42 5.73
CA ILE A 66 21.86 4.38 4.80
C ILE A 66 21.25 4.59 3.40
N ASN A 67 19.96 4.92 3.31
CA ASN A 67 19.28 5.15 2.04
C ASN A 67 19.76 6.41 1.32
N LYS A 68 20.30 7.40 2.04
CA LYS A 68 21.00 8.56 1.43
C LYS A 68 22.35 8.20 0.82
N THR A 69 23.03 7.19 1.38
CA THR A 69 24.41 6.81 1.01
C THR A 69 24.48 5.63 0.05
N LEU A 70 23.46 4.77 0.01
CA LEU A 70 23.28 3.85 -1.11
C LEU A 70 23.06 4.67 -2.39
N PRO A 71 23.69 4.33 -3.53
CA PRO A 71 23.27 4.91 -4.80
C PRO A 71 21.78 4.63 -4.91
N SER A 72 20.98 5.69 -4.99
CA SER A 72 19.54 5.64 -5.24
C SER A 72 19.30 4.45 -6.14
N ILE A 73 18.50 3.48 -5.67
CA ILE A 73 18.09 2.33 -6.45
C ILE A 73 17.39 2.91 -7.69
N THR A 74 18.21 3.15 -8.70
CA THR A 74 17.89 3.52 -10.07
C THR A 74 17.65 2.24 -10.85
N GLU A 75 17.35 1.12 -10.16
CA GLU A 75 16.49 0.10 -10.73
C GLU A 75 15.16 0.80 -11.04
N LYS A 76 15.07 1.31 -12.28
CA LYS A 76 13.86 1.79 -12.95
C LYS A 76 12.65 1.82 -12.03
N LEU A 77 12.42 2.97 -11.38
CA LEU A 77 11.16 3.28 -10.72
C LEU A 77 10.05 3.46 -11.77
N ASN A 78 9.81 2.44 -12.59
CA ASN A 78 8.67 2.35 -13.51
C ASN A 78 7.37 2.04 -12.73
N ASN A 79 7.48 1.88 -11.42
CA ASN A 79 6.46 1.34 -10.51
C ASN A 79 5.77 2.47 -9.73
N ILE A 80 6.14 3.73 -9.94
CA ILE A 80 5.50 4.87 -9.30
C ILE A 80 4.06 4.93 -9.83
N TYR A 81 3.12 4.48 -8.99
CA TYR A 81 1.71 4.65 -9.26
C TYR A 81 1.36 6.12 -9.08
N THR A 82 1.28 6.84 -10.20
CA THR A 82 0.62 8.15 -10.24
C THR A 82 -0.83 7.93 -10.65
N SER A 83 -1.77 8.54 -9.92
CA SER A 83 -3.16 8.55 -10.34
C SER A 83 -3.24 9.27 -11.68
N LYS A 84 -3.59 8.54 -12.75
CA LYS A 84 -3.95 9.17 -14.02
C LYS A 84 -5.37 9.69 -13.89
N PRO A 85 -5.66 10.93 -14.31
CA PRO A 85 -7.04 11.40 -14.37
C PRO A 85 -7.81 10.52 -15.35
N ASN A 86 -8.93 9.97 -14.88
CA ASN A 86 -9.78 9.13 -15.71
C ASN A 86 -10.62 10.00 -16.65
N ASN A 87 -10.66 9.64 -17.93
CA ASN A 87 -11.55 10.27 -18.90
C ASN A 87 -12.97 9.75 -18.73
N ILE A 88 -13.84 10.57 -18.12
CA ILE A 88 -15.24 10.22 -17.85
C ILE A 88 -15.98 9.83 -19.13
N SER A 89 -15.71 10.51 -20.25
CA SER A 89 -16.36 10.24 -21.54
C SER A 89 -15.99 8.86 -22.11
N GLU A 90 -14.74 8.42 -21.94
CA GLU A 90 -14.32 7.07 -22.35
C GLU A 90 -14.95 5.98 -21.48
N ILE A 91 -15.07 6.25 -20.18
CA ILE A 91 -15.73 5.35 -19.24
C ILE A 91 -17.21 5.20 -19.62
N GLN A 92 -17.90 6.31 -19.86
CA GLN A 92 -19.29 6.32 -20.33
C GLN A 92 -19.46 5.54 -21.63
N ALA A 93 -18.60 5.78 -22.63
CA ALA A 93 -18.67 5.06 -23.91
C ALA A 93 -18.45 3.55 -23.78
N LYS A 94 -17.60 3.09 -22.84
CA LYS A 94 -17.38 1.67 -22.55
C LYS A 94 -18.58 1.05 -21.85
N PHE A 95 -19.18 1.75 -20.90
CA PHE A 95 -20.42 1.31 -20.23
C PHE A 95 -21.60 1.21 -21.20
N SER A 96 -21.74 2.17 -22.12
CA SER A 96 -22.76 2.15 -23.18
C SER A 96 -22.54 1.06 -24.23
N LYS A 97 -21.31 0.55 -24.40
CA LYS A 97 -21.04 -0.61 -25.27
C LYS A 97 -21.30 -1.96 -24.59
N SER A 98 -21.12 -2.04 -23.26
CA SER A 98 -21.37 -3.27 -22.50
C SER A 98 -22.84 -3.50 -22.18
N ALA A 99 -23.62 -2.43 -22.10
CA ALA A 99 -25.06 -2.52 -22.01
C ALA A 99 -25.62 -2.27 -23.42
N ASN A 100 -26.08 -3.31 -24.12
CA ASN A 100 -26.88 -3.14 -25.35
C ASN A 100 -28.21 -2.46 -24.99
N ILE A 101 -28.17 -1.18 -24.65
CA ILE A 101 -29.36 -0.37 -24.39
C ILE A 101 -29.60 0.41 -25.68
N GLU A 102 -30.49 -0.12 -26.51
CA GLU A 102 -31.18 0.70 -27.49
C GLU A 102 -31.88 1.82 -26.72
N VAL A 103 -31.44 3.05 -26.97
CA VAL A 103 -32.13 4.24 -26.48
C VAL A 103 -33.45 4.31 -27.25
N GLN A 104 -34.52 3.73 -26.71
CA GLN A 104 -35.88 4.09 -27.12
C GLN A 104 -36.18 5.47 -26.55
N ASN A 105 -36.05 6.47 -27.42
CA ASN A 105 -36.73 7.74 -27.27
C ASN A 105 -38.23 7.45 -27.42
N ASP A 106 -39.00 7.53 -26.35
CA ASP A 106 -40.44 7.74 -26.47
C ASP A 106 -40.87 8.92 -25.59
N ILE A 107 -41.43 9.88 -26.29
CA ILE A 107 -42.00 11.15 -25.86
C ILE A 107 -43.40 10.84 -25.30
N TYR A 108 -43.68 11.24 -24.06
CA TYR A 108 -44.94 11.90 -23.68
C TYR A 108 -44.79 12.68 -22.36
#